data_AF-A0A1I2XJG4-F1
#
_entry.id   AF-A0A1I2XJG4-F1
#
_cell.length_a   1.000
_cell.length_b   1.000
_cell.length_c   1.000
_cell.angle_alpha   90.00
_cell.angle_beta   90.00
_cell.angle_gamma   90.00
#
_symmetry.space_group_name_H-M   'P 1'
#
loop_
_entity.id
_entity.type
_entity.pdbx_description
1 polymer ?
#
loop_
_entity_poly.entity_id
_entity_poly.type
_entity_poly.pdbx_seq_one_letter_code
_entity_poly.pdbx_strand_id
1 'polypeptide(L)'
;MIYISYLPIKSHYLGWGLHLLLIINYFLIMEINPDLQLSSELQELYLENKEWRSQIDFLKDEYRFFTKLFAADKLAAMKHAPEKVEMMGNSLDLLHQKIKDLESLTSEHQHLIESILTEPKQHIGFELIEQNASIGTKIKFLFESDRAIKKDLFELVEGIKL
;
A
#
# COMPACT_ATOMS: atom_id res chain seq x y z
N MET A 1 -41.62 72.80 6.91
CA MET A 1 -40.73 72.25 5.87
C MET A 1 -39.60 71.51 6.60
N ILE A 2 -39.66 70.18 6.67
CA ILE A 2 -38.61 69.33 7.28
C ILE A 2 -38.32 68.23 6.27
N TYR A 3 -37.08 68.19 5.79
CA TYR A 3 -36.54 67.12 4.94
C TYR A 3 -36.20 65.92 5.83
N ILE A 4 -36.72 64.74 5.50
CA ILE A 4 -36.21 63.46 6.04
C ILE A 4 -35.50 62.75 4.89
N SER A 5 -34.18 62.71 5.00
CA SER A 5 -33.26 61.97 4.13
C SER A 5 -33.39 60.47 4.37
N TYR A 6 -33.75 59.72 3.32
CA TYR A 6 -33.68 58.26 3.31
C TYR A 6 -32.22 57.82 3.14
N LEU A 7 -31.63 57.20 4.17
CA LEU A 7 -30.36 56.48 4.11
C LEU A 7 -30.58 55.06 3.53
N PRO A 8 -29.67 54.52 2.68
CA PRO A 8 -29.85 53.21 2.08
C PRO A 8 -29.22 52.11 2.97
N ILE A 9 -30.03 51.46 3.81
CA ILE A 9 -29.59 50.34 4.68
C ILE A 9 -29.84 48.97 4.00
N LYS A 10 -29.71 48.87 2.67
CA LYS A 10 -30.05 47.63 1.94
C LYS A 10 -28.88 46.83 1.36
N SER A 11 -27.65 47.35 1.28
CA SER A 11 -26.55 46.61 0.63
C SER A 11 -25.73 45.72 1.56
N HIS A 12 -25.75 45.94 2.88
CA HIS A 12 -24.91 45.17 3.80
C HIS A 12 -25.47 43.78 4.12
N TYR A 13 -26.77 43.61 4.32
CA TYR A 13 -27.36 42.32 4.71
C TYR A 13 -27.36 41.25 3.61
N LEU A 14 -27.31 41.64 2.32
CA LEU A 14 -27.25 40.69 1.20
C LEU A 14 -25.88 40.00 1.08
N GLY A 15 -24.78 40.70 1.39
CA GLY A 15 -23.42 40.15 1.30
C GLY A 15 -23.14 39.08 2.37
N TRP A 16 -23.58 39.33 3.61
CA TRP A 16 -23.43 38.37 4.70
C TRP A 16 -24.32 37.14 4.51
N GLY A 17 -25.53 37.29 3.96
CA GLY A 17 -26.42 36.17 3.64
C GLY A 17 -25.86 35.24 2.56
N LEU A 18 -25.24 35.80 1.51
CA LEU A 18 -24.55 35.02 0.46
C LEU A 18 -23.31 34.29 0.99
N HIS A 19 -22.52 34.95 1.86
CA HIS A 19 -21.38 34.30 2.49
C HIS A 19 -21.80 33.17 3.44
N LEU A 20 -22.86 33.37 4.22
CA LEU A 20 -23.40 32.31 5.08
C LEU A 20 -23.95 31.14 4.25
N LEU A 21 -24.63 31.42 3.13
CA LEU A 21 -25.12 30.40 2.20
C LEU A 21 -23.99 29.62 1.53
N LEU A 22 -22.88 30.28 1.19
CA LEU A 22 -21.69 29.62 0.64
C LEU A 22 -20.99 28.76 1.69
N ILE A 23 -20.85 29.25 2.93
CA ILE A 23 -20.27 28.48 4.03
C ILE A 23 -21.15 27.30 4.39
N ILE A 24 -22.48 27.48 4.46
CA ILE A 24 -23.43 26.40 4.69
C ILE A 24 -23.38 25.41 3.54
N ASN A 25 -23.37 25.84 2.27
CA ASN A 25 -23.21 24.91 1.13
C ASN A 25 -21.86 24.18 1.17
N TYR A 26 -20.77 24.84 1.54
CA TYR A 26 -19.46 24.20 1.62
C TYR A 26 -19.42 23.16 2.75
N PHE A 27 -20.03 23.49 3.89
CA PHE A 27 -20.16 22.58 5.02
C PHE A 27 -21.11 21.42 4.69
N LEU A 28 -22.25 21.71 4.04
CA LEU A 28 -23.17 20.71 3.51
C LEU A 28 -22.47 19.81 2.49
N ILE A 29 -21.72 20.35 1.51
CA ILE A 29 -20.99 19.58 0.50
C ILE A 29 -19.92 18.68 1.14
N MET A 30 -19.25 19.13 2.21
CA MET A 30 -18.35 18.27 2.99
C MET A 30 -19.09 17.22 3.82
N GLU A 31 -20.35 17.46 4.20
CA GLU A 31 -21.19 16.55 5.01
C GLU A 31 -22.09 15.64 4.15
N ILE A 32 -22.25 15.91 2.84
CA ILE A 32 -23.37 15.38 2.01
C ILE A 32 -23.11 14.10 1.24
N ASN A 33 -21.89 13.56 1.12
CA ASN A 33 -21.77 12.30 0.39
C ASN A 33 -20.77 11.30 0.97
N PRO A 34 -21.15 10.60 2.05
CA PRO A 34 -20.44 9.41 2.50
C PRO A 34 -20.13 8.44 1.34
N ASP A 35 -20.95 8.38 0.29
CA ASP A 35 -20.68 7.53 -0.88
C ASP A 35 -19.50 8.04 -1.73
N LEU A 36 -19.28 9.36 -1.83
CA LEU A 36 -18.11 9.92 -2.52
C LEU A 36 -16.83 9.67 -1.72
N GLN A 37 -16.87 9.85 -0.39
CA GLN A 37 -15.71 9.61 0.46
C GLN A 37 -15.34 8.11 0.49
N LEU A 38 -16.33 7.24 0.64
CA LEU A 38 -16.14 5.79 0.58
C LEU A 38 -15.58 5.36 -0.78
N SER A 39 -16.06 5.97 -1.87
CA SER A 39 -15.52 5.73 -3.21
C SER A 39 -14.06 6.17 -3.34
N SER A 40 -13.65 7.30 -2.76
CA SER A 40 -12.26 7.74 -2.81
C SER A 40 -11.35 6.84 -1.97
N GLU A 41 -11.76 6.48 -0.75
CA GLU A 41 -11.00 5.59 0.11
C GLU A 41 -10.80 4.21 -0.56
N LEU A 42 -11.84 3.66 -1.18
CA LEU A 42 -11.74 2.39 -1.90
C LEU A 42 -10.82 2.46 -3.13
N GLN A 43 -10.79 3.60 -3.82
CA GLN A 43 -9.85 3.84 -4.91
C GLN A 43 -8.39 3.95 -4.42
N GLU A 44 -8.16 4.52 -3.25
CA GLU A 44 -6.82 4.54 -2.63
C GLU A 44 -6.35 3.13 -2.30
N LEU A 45 -7.19 2.30 -1.67
CA LEU A 45 -6.88 0.89 -1.38
C LEU A 45 -6.56 0.11 -2.66
N TYR A 46 -7.32 0.35 -3.73
CA TYR A 46 -7.07 -0.26 -5.04
C TYR A 46 -5.69 0.10 -5.60
N LEU A 47 -5.30 1.38 -5.51
CA LEU A 47 -4.01 1.85 -6.00
C LEU A 47 -2.85 1.33 -5.14
N GLU A 48 -3.02 1.30 -3.82
CA GLU A 48 -2.04 0.76 -2.89
C GLU A 48 -1.79 -0.74 -3.17
N ASN A 49 -2.85 -1.53 -3.37
CA ASN A 49 -2.70 -2.94 -3.70
C ASN A 49 -2.01 -3.16 -5.05
N LYS A 50 -2.31 -2.34 -6.07
CA LYS A 50 -1.55 -2.34 -7.33
C LYS A 50 -0.06 -2.05 -7.12
N GLU A 51 0.27 -1.10 -6.26
CA GLU A 51 1.66 -0.81 -5.92
C GLU A 51 2.33 -2.03 -5.27
N TRP A 52 1.68 -2.67 -4.31
CA TRP A 52 2.20 -3.88 -3.67
C TRP A 52 2.45 -5.02 -4.65
N ARG A 53 1.59 -5.21 -5.65
CA ARG A 53 1.81 -6.21 -6.69
C ARG A 53 3.08 -5.92 -7.50
N SER A 54 3.31 -4.65 -7.87
CA SER A 54 4.55 -4.23 -8.52
C SER A 54 5.78 -4.50 -7.63
N GLN A 55 5.66 -4.22 -6.33
CA GLN A 55 6.71 -4.51 -5.35
C GLN A 55 6.99 -6.02 -5.20
N ILE A 56 5.95 -6.87 -5.22
CA ILE A 56 6.09 -8.32 -5.21
C ILE A 56 6.80 -8.80 -6.48
N ASP A 57 6.44 -8.27 -7.65
CA ASP A 57 7.09 -8.63 -8.92
C ASP A 57 8.58 -8.27 -8.90
N PHE A 58 8.93 -7.10 -8.35
CA PHE A 58 10.33 -6.74 -8.09
C PHE A 58 11.04 -7.76 -7.19
N LEU A 59 10.44 -8.16 -6.07
CA LEU A 59 11.00 -9.15 -5.15
C LEU A 59 11.16 -10.54 -5.80
N LYS A 60 10.28 -10.93 -6.72
CA LYS A 60 10.41 -12.18 -7.49
C LYS A 60 11.67 -12.16 -8.36
N ASP A 61 11.95 -11.03 -9.01
CA ASP A 61 13.16 -10.87 -9.80
C ASP A 61 14.42 -10.78 -8.93
N GLU A 62 14.34 -10.14 -7.77
CA GLU A 62 15.44 -10.09 -6.81
C GLU A 62 15.75 -11.48 -6.23
N TYR A 63 14.74 -12.27 -5.85
CA TYR A 63 14.91 -13.67 -5.46
C TYR A 63 15.57 -14.53 -6.55
N ARG A 64 15.18 -14.35 -7.82
CA ARG A 64 15.81 -15.05 -8.95
C ARG A 64 17.28 -14.69 -9.08
N PHE A 65 17.63 -13.42 -8.86
CA PHE A 65 19.01 -12.97 -8.83
C PHE A 65 19.78 -13.63 -7.69
N PHE A 66 19.26 -13.60 -6.46
CA PHE A 66 19.91 -14.23 -5.30
C PHE A 66 20.12 -15.72 -5.47
N THR A 67 19.12 -16.43 -6.01
CA THR A 67 19.22 -17.88 -6.24
C THR A 67 20.32 -18.22 -7.24
N LYS A 68 20.46 -17.42 -8.31
CA LYS A 68 21.53 -17.58 -9.29
C LYS A 68 22.90 -17.29 -8.67
N LEU A 69 23.02 -16.20 -7.91
CA LEU A 69 24.25 -15.82 -7.22
C LEU A 69 24.68 -16.90 -6.23
N PHE A 70 23.77 -17.34 -5.38
CA PHE A 70 24.00 -18.40 -4.42
C PHE A 70 24.42 -19.71 -5.11
N ALA A 71 23.75 -20.11 -6.19
CA ALA A 71 24.09 -21.33 -6.94
C ALA A 71 25.48 -21.28 -7.57
N ALA A 72 25.93 -20.12 -8.05
CA ALA A 72 27.24 -19.96 -8.67
C ALA A 72 28.39 -20.24 -7.69
N ASP A 73 28.26 -19.74 -6.46
CA ASP A 73 29.32 -19.86 -5.44
C ASP A 73 29.10 -21.02 -4.44
N LYS A 74 27.95 -21.71 -4.52
CA LYS A 74 27.52 -22.76 -3.58
C LYS A 74 28.56 -23.84 -3.35
N LEU A 75 29.19 -24.36 -4.41
CA LEU A 75 30.14 -25.47 -4.30
C LEU A 75 31.44 -25.07 -3.57
N ALA A 76 31.90 -23.83 -3.77
CA ALA A 76 33.03 -23.30 -3.05
C ALA A 76 32.64 -23.03 -1.59
N ALA A 77 31.50 -22.37 -1.37
CA ALA A 77 30.93 -22.09 -0.05
C ALA A 77 30.78 -23.36 0.80
N MET A 78 30.30 -24.46 0.21
CA MET A 78 30.02 -25.72 0.92
C MET A 78 31.28 -26.37 1.49
N LYS A 79 32.46 -26.13 0.89
CA LYS A 79 33.74 -26.65 1.38
C LYS A 79 34.24 -25.91 2.61
N HIS A 80 33.89 -24.63 2.73
CA HIS A 80 34.41 -23.74 3.78
C HIS A 80 33.42 -23.52 4.92
N ALA A 81 32.12 -23.48 4.63
CA ALA A 81 31.07 -23.17 5.60
C ALA A 81 29.73 -23.85 5.24
N PRO A 82 29.64 -25.19 5.30
CA PRO A 82 28.45 -25.94 4.90
C PRO A 82 27.18 -25.55 5.68
N GLU A 83 27.29 -25.26 6.97
CA GLU A 83 26.16 -24.80 7.81
C GLU A 83 25.59 -23.47 7.30
N LYS A 84 26.45 -22.51 6.93
CA LYS A 84 26.00 -21.21 6.39
C LYS A 84 25.31 -21.37 5.04
N VAL A 85 25.77 -22.31 4.21
CA VAL A 85 25.15 -22.64 2.92
C VAL A 85 23.77 -23.23 3.13
N GLU A 86 23.62 -24.17 4.07
CA GLU A 86 22.31 -24.75 4.39
C GLU A 86 21.34 -23.69 4.92
N MET A 87 21.79 -22.86 5.87
CA MET A 87 20.97 -21.76 6.39
C MET A 87 20.54 -20.79 5.30
N MET A 88 21.45 -20.40 4.39
CA MET A 88 21.14 -19.53 3.26
C MET A 88 20.12 -20.17 2.31
N GLY A 89 20.25 -21.46 2.02
CA GLY A 89 19.27 -22.21 1.22
C GLY A 89 17.87 -22.15 1.84
N ASN A 90 17.77 -22.46 3.13
CA ASN A 90 16.49 -22.41 3.87
C ASN A 90 15.90 -20.99 3.90
N SER A 91 16.73 -19.97 4.08
CA SER A 91 16.28 -18.57 4.05
C SER A 91 15.74 -18.15 2.69
N LEU A 92 16.39 -18.57 1.59
CA LEU A 92 15.92 -18.31 0.23
C LEU A 92 14.60 -19.04 -0.07
N ASP A 93 14.46 -20.29 0.37
CA ASP A 93 13.22 -21.05 0.20
C ASP A 93 12.06 -20.41 0.98
N LEU A 94 12.32 -19.99 2.23
CA LEU A 94 11.33 -19.28 3.04
C LEU A 94 10.93 -17.93 2.42
N LEU A 95 11.89 -17.17 1.89
CA LEU A 95 11.62 -15.91 1.18
C LEU A 95 10.71 -16.17 -0.02
N HIS A 96 11.01 -17.17 -0.83
CA HIS A 96 10.21 -17.55 -1.99
C HIS A 96 8.79 -17.95 -1.62
N GLN A 97 8.63 -18.73 -0.54
CA GLN A 97 7.30 -19.09 -0.05
C GLN A 97 6.51 -17.84 0.37
N LYS A 98 7.11 -16.94 1.15
CA LYS A 98 6.45 -15.70 1.57
C LYS A 98 6.05 -14.81 0.39
N ILE A 99 6.91 -14.72 -0.65
CA ILE A 99 6.59 -14.00 -1.89
C ILE A 99 5.33 -14.59 -2.55
N LYS A 100 5.26 -15.92 -2.69
CA LYS A 100 4.11 -16.60 -3.29
C LYS A 100 2.83 -16.42 -2.49
N ASP A 101 2.91 -16.58 -1.17
CA ASP A 101 1.75 -16.44 -0.29
C ASP A 101 1.18 -15.03 -0.39
N LEU A 102 2.06 -14.02 -0.45
CA LEU A 102 1.67 -12.62 -0.55
C LEU A 102 1.18 -12.24 -1.95
N GLU A 103 1.69 -12.88 -3.00
CA GLU A 103 1.17 -12.76 -4.37
C GLU A 103 -0.29 -13.24 -4.45
N SER A 104 -0.59 -14.41 -3.87
CA SER A 104 -1.97 -14.92 -3.81
C SER A 104 -2.87 -13.95 -3.03
N LEU A 105 -2.42 -13.55 -1.83
CA LEU A 105 -3.19 -12.71 -0.94
C LEU A 105 -3.49 -11.32 -1.54
N THR A 106 -2.50 -10.69 -2.18
CA THR A 106 -2.69 -9.40 -2.85
C THR A 106 -3.62 -9.53 -4.06
N SER A 107 -3.49 -10.60 -4.85
CA SER A 107 -4.38 -10.86 -5.98
C SER A 107 -5.84 -11.08 -5.55
N GLU A 108 -6.07 -11.88 -4.51
CA GLU A 108 -7.40 -12.11 -3.95
C GLU A 108 -8.01 -10.80 -3.41
N HIS A 109 -7.23 -10.03 -2.68
CA HIS A 109 -7.67 -8.75 -2.13
C HIS A 109 -7.95 -7.71 -3.23
N GLN A 110 -7.16 -7.72 -4.30
CA GLN A 110 -7.38 -6.88 -5.48
C GLN A 110 -8.72 -7.18 -6.15
N HIS A 111 -9.04 -8.47 -6.34
CA HIS A 111 -10.33 -8.88 -6.91
C HIS A 111 -11.51 -8.53 -6.01
N LEU A 112 -11.34 -8.61 -4.70
CA LEU A 112 -12.35 -8.16 -3.74
C LEU A 112 -12.64 -6.66 -3.90
N ILE A 113 -11.59 -5.82 -3.93
CA ILE A 113 -11.74 -4.37 -4.12
C ILE A 113 -12.41 -4.07 -5.48
N GLU A 114 -12.01 -4.76 -6.54
CA GLU A 114 -12.61 -4.63 -7.88
C GLU A 114 -14.10 -4.96 -7.88
N SER A 115 -14.49 -6.08 -7.25
CA SER A 115 -15.89 -6.48 -7.09
C SER A 115 -16.70 -5.37 -6.43
N ILE A 116 -16.21 -4.83 -5.31
CA ILE A 116 -16.90 -3.78 -4.55
C ILE A 116 -17.04 -2.50 -5.38
N LEU A 117 -16.00 -2.11 -6.13
CA LEU A 117 -16.03 -0.94 -7.01
C LEU A 117 -17.05 -1.10 -8.15
N THR A 118 -17.27 -2.33 -8.65
CA THR A 118 -18.22 -2.60 -9.73
C THR A 118 -19.66 -2.82 -9.26
N GLU A 119 -19.86 -3.27 -8.02
CA GLU A 119 -21.17 -3.57 -7.44
C GLU A 119 -21.40 -2.76 -6.13
N PRO A 120 -21.80 -1.49 -6.23
CA PRO A 120 -21.87 -0.55 -5.10
C PRO A 120 -22.93 -0.88 -4.02
N LYS A 121 -23.63 -2.03 -4.12
CA LYS A 121 -24.59 -2.50 -3.11
C LYS A 121 -23.98 -3.46 -2.09
N GLN A 122 -22.69 -3.81 -2.22
CA GLN A 122 -22.02 -4.63 -1.22
C GLN A 122 -21.74 -3.82 0.05
N HIS A 123 -22.08 -4.38 1.21
CA HIS A 123 -21.75 -3.78 2.48
C HIS A 123 -20.24 -3.87 2.70
N ILE A 124 -19.55 -2.73 2.64
CA ILE A 124 -18.12 -2.64 2.93
C ILE A 124 -17.97 -2.56 4.46
N GLY A 125 -17.54 -3.66 5.06
CA GLY A 125 -17.26 -3.72 6.49
C GLY A 125 -15.82 -3.32 6.82
N PHE A 126 -15.54 -3.15 8.12
CA PHE A 126 -14.20 -2.85 8.65
C PHE A 126 -13.15 -3.91 8.29
N GLU A 127 -13.59 -5.13 7.96
CA GLU A 127 -12.75 -6.26 7.60
C GLU A 127 -11.86 -5.96 6.38
N LEU A 128 -12.33 -5.13 5.43
CA LEU A 128 -11.55 -4.75 4.25
C LEU A 128 -10.30 -3.94 4.66
N ILE A 129 -10.49 -2.98 5.56
CA ILE A 129 -9.42 -2.09 6.03
C ILE A 129 -8.40 -2.89 6.84
N GLU A 130 -8.87 -3.79 7.71
CA GLU A 130 -8.00 -4.67 8.50
C GLU A 130 -7.17 -5.60 7.62
N GLN A 131 -7.79 -6.19 6.59
CA GLN A 131 -7.09 -7.02 5.61
C GLN A 131 -6.03 -6.22 4.86
N ASN A 132 -6.37 -5.00 4.39
CA ASN A 132 -5.42 -4.14 3.68
C ASN A 132 -4.23 -3.79 4.59
N ALA A 133 -4.48 -3.35 5.83
CA ALA A 133 -3.43 -3.05 6.79
C ALA A 133 -2.54 -4.27 7.12
N SER A 134 -3.13 -5.47 7.22
CA SER A 134 -2.40 -6.71 7.41
C SER A 134 -1.47 -7.02 6.22
N ILE A 135 -1.96 -6.86 4.99
CA ILE A 135 -1.18 -7.04 3.76
C ILE A 135 -0.01 -6.05 3.72
N GLY A 136 -0.29 -4.76 3.93
CA GLY A 136 0.75 -3.72 3.94
C GLY A 136 1.84 -3.99 4.98
N THR A 137 1.48 -4.55 6.13
CA THR A 137 2.43 -4.98 7.16
C THR A 137 3.28 -6.16 6.70
N LYS A 138 2.66 -7.17 6.07
CA LYS A 138 3.38 -8.34 5.51
C LYS A 138 4.35 -7.94 4.39
N ILE A 139 3.98 -6.99 3.53
CA ILE A 139 4.85 -6.44 2.49
C ILE A 139 6.10 -5.81 3.12
N LYS A 140 5.93 -4.96 4.15
CA LYS A 140 7.05 -4.33 4.86
C LYS A 140 8.02 -5.37 5.44
N PHE A 141 7.49 -6.37 6.15
CA PHE A 141 8.31 -7.46 6.69
C PHE A 141 9.01 -8.29 5.61
N LEU A 142 8.40 -8.43 4.44
CA LEU A 142 9.01 -9.14 3.32
C LEU A 142 10.23 -8.39 2.78
N PHE A 143 10.16 -7.06 2.63
CA PHE A 143 11.31 -6.23 2.26
C PHE A 143 12.42 -6.24 3.31
N GLU A 144 12.09 -6.29 4.59
CA GLU A 144 13.08 -6.42 5.65
C GLU A 144 13.79 -7.78 5.58
N SER A 145 13.03 -8.86 5.32
CA SER A 145 13.56 -10.21 5.14
C SER A 145 14.49 -10.28 3.91
N ASP A 146 14.07 -9.69 2.79
CA ASP A 146 14.86 -9.58 1.57
C ASP A 146 16.20 -8.88 1.82
N ARG A 147 16.19 -7.70 2.47
CA ARG A 147 17.41 -6.96 2.79
C ARG A 147 18.37 -7.74 3.67
N ALA A 148 17.85 -8.46 4.67
CA ALA A 148 18.66 -9.29 5.54
C ALA A 148 19.33 -10.44 4.74
N ILE A 149 18.55 -11.16 3.94
CA ILE A 149 19.05 -12.25 3.10
C ILE A 149 20.09 -11.74 2.10
N LYS A 150 19.84 -10.59 1.46
CA LYS A 150 20.77 -9.93 0.56
C LYS A 150 22.11 -9.73 1.23
N LYS A 151 22.12 -9.10 2.41
CA LYS A 151 23.33 -8.84 3.18
C LYS A 151 24.09 -10.13 3.48
N ASP A 152 23.40 -11.12 4.04
CA ASP A 152 24.00 -12.40 4.42
C ASP A 152 24.55 -13.16 3.20
N LEU A 153 23.89 -13.07 2.05
CA LEU A 153 24.33 -13.70 0.80
C LEU A 153 25.61 -13.05 0.27
N PHE A 154 25.71 -11.72 0.28
CA PHE A 154 26.92 -11.02 -0.14
C PHE A 154 28.09 -11.32 0.81
N GLU A 155 27.87 -11.35 2.12
CA GLU A 155 28.90 -11.73 3.09
C GLU A 155 29.40 -13.17 2.88
N LEU A 156 28.49 -14.10 2.56
CA LEU A 156 28.85 -15.48 2.23
C LEU A 156 29.70 -15.54 0.95
N VAL A 157 29.33 -14.82 -0.10
CA VAL A 157 30.03 -14.82 -1.40
C VAL A 157 31.40 -14.14 -1.29
N GLU A 158 31.50 -13.01 -0.58
CA GLU A 158 32.77 -12.30 -0.38
C GLU A 158 33.73 -13.09 0.50
N GLY A 159 33.22 -13.75 1.55
CA GLY A 159 34.04 -14.59 2.44
C GLY A 159 34.68 -15.81 1.77
N ILE A 160 34.23 -16.20 0.58
CA ILE A 160 34.81 -17.29 -0.23
C ILE A 160 35.96 -16.78 -1.10
N LYS A 161 36.02 -15.48 -1.40
CA LYS A 161 37.03 -14.87 -2.28
C LYS A 161 38.33 -14.49 -1.55
N LEU A 162 38.37 -14.64 -0.22
CA LEU A 162 39.53 -14.42 0.65
C LEU A 162 40.21 -15.76 0.99
#